data_AF-A0A9E3QHC0-F1
#
_entry.id   AF-A0A9E3QHC0-F1
#
_cell.length_a   1.000
_cell.length_b   1.000
_cell.length_c   1.000
_cell.angle_alpha   90.00
_cell.angle_beta   90.00
_cell.angle_gamma   90.00
#
_symmetry.space_group_name_H-M   'P 1'
#
loop_
_entity.id
_entity.type
_entity.pdbx_description
1 polymer ?
#
loop_
_entity_poly.entity_id
_entity_poly.type
_entity_poly.pdbx_seq_one_letter_code
_entity_poly.pdbx_strand_id
1 'polypeptide(L)'
;PPASARPYRPTEEWTCLLLERGFSLHEAAAIRGLEPSAILRHVALAARQGRKVPLDALLAPDLLARWDAWHREHGEAPPPPEPGIAPELWPLYLACRTPDG
;
A
#
# COMPACT_ATOMS: atom_id res chain seq x y z
N PRO A 1 24.73 -30.03 -10.68
CA PRO A 1 24.69 -28.59 -10.29
C PRO A 1 23.54 -28.38 -9.29
N PRO A 2 23.78 -27.88 -8.05
CA PRO A 2 22.66 -27.59 -7.18
C PRO A 2 21.91 -26.38 -7.74
N ALA A 3 20.62 -26.57 -8.00
CA ALA A 3 19.70 -25.52 -8.39
C ALA A 3 19.81 -24.37 -7.38
N SER A 4 20.12 -23.17 -7.87
CA SER A 4 20.13 -21.95 -7.08
C SER A 4 18.82 -21.87 -6.31
N ALA A 5 18.88 -22.11 -5.00
CA ALA A 5 17.76 -21.88 -4.11
C ALA A 5 17.44 -20.38 -4.21
N ARG A 6 16.44 -20.03 -5.03
CA ARG A 6 15.85 -18.70 -5.00
C ARG A 6 15.42 -18.48 -3.56
N PRO A 7 15.90 -17.44 -2.87
CA PRO A 7 15.46 -17.19 -1.51
C PRO A 7 13.93 -17.09 -1.56
N TYR A 8 13.26 -17.98 -0.84
CA TYR A 8 11.82 -17.92 -0.66
C TYR A 8 11.54 -16.58 0.00
N ARG A 9 11.13 -15.59 -0.80
CA ARG A 9 10.68 -14.32 -0.25
C ARG A 9 9.22 -14.51 0.12
N PRO A 10 8.83 -14.18 1.37
CA PRO A 10 7.43 -14.09 1.73
C PRO A 10 6.66 -13.30 0.67
N THR A 11 5.46 -13.78 0.39
CA THR A 11 4.57 -13.31 -0.68
C THR A 11 4.37 -11.79 -0.62
N GLU A 12 4.38 -11.20 0.58
CA GLU A 12 4.27 -9.75 0.81
C GLU A 12 5.51 -8.94 0.40
N GLU A 13 6.72 -9.49 0.55
CA GLU A 13 7.96 -8.78 0.19
C GLU A 13 8.07 -8.53 -1.31
N TRP A 14 7.61 -9.50 -2.11
CA TRP A 14 7.58 -9.36 -3.55
C TRP A 14 6.61 -8.26 -4.01
N THR A 15 5.50 -8.11 -3.28
CA THR A 15 4.51 -7.06 -3.56
C THR A 15 5.11 -5.68 -3.29
N CYS A 16 5.82 -5.52 -2.16
CA CYS A 16 6.50 -4.27 -1.83
C CYS A 16 7.54 -3.89 -2.89
N LEU A 17 8.34 -4.85 -3.35
CA LEU A 17 9.35 -4.62 -4.37
C LEU A 17 8.77 -4.13 -5.69
N LEU A 18 7.60 -4.62 -6.11
CA LEU A 18 6.96 -4.15 -7.34
C LEU A 18 6.55 -2.68 -7.19
N LEU A 19 5.96 -2.34 -6.06
CA LEU A 19 5.55 -0.96 -5.78
C LEU A 19 6.76 -0.01 -5.68
N GLU A 20 7.85 -0.43 -5.01
CA GLU A 20 9.10 0.35 -4.95
C GLU A 20 9.75 0.56 -6.33
N ARG A 21 9.48 -0.32 -7.28
CA ARG A 21 9.94 -0.19 -8.67
C ARG A 21 9.04 0.71 -9.52
N GLY A 22 7.99 1.28 -8.93
CA GLY A 22 7.05 2.19 -9.58
C GLY A 22 5.91 1.48 -10.31
N PHE A 23 5.70 0.18 -10.08
CA PHE A 23 4.50 -0.49 -10.60
C PHE A 23 3.28 -0.05 -9.80
N SER A 24 2.19 0.23 -10.50
CA SER A 24 0.90 0.53 -9.88
C SER A 24 0.32 -0.70 -9.19
N LEU A 25 -0.65 -0.49 -8.30
CA LEU A 25 -1.39 -1.57 -7.65
C LEU A 25 -1.97 -2.61 -8.64
N HIS A 26 -2.59 -2.15 -9.72
CA HIS A 26 -3.16 -3.02 -10.75
C HIS A 26 -2.09 -3.79 -11.54
N GLU A 27 -0.94 -3.17 -11.79
CA GLU A 27 0.17 -3.84 -12.47
C GLU A 27 0.78 -4.90 -11.57
N ALA A 28 0.99 -4.58 -10.28
CA ALA A 28 1.44 -5.54 -9.29
C ALA A 28 0.46 -6.72 -9.14
N ALA A 29 -0.85 -6.45 -9.12
CA ALA A 29 -1.90 -7.46 -9.11
C ALA A 29 -1.82 -8.39 -10.34
N ALA A 30 -1.71 -7.81 -11.54
CA ALA A 30 -1.59 -8.55 -12.79
C ALA A 30 -0.31 -9.40 -12.86
N ILE A 31 0.85 -8.84 -12.49
CA ILE A 31 2.14 -9.55 -12.43
C ILE A 31 2.09 -10.73 -11.46
N ARG A 32 1.31 -10.57 -10.38
CA ARG A 32 1.19 -11.56 -9.30
C ARG A 32 0.09 -12.58 -9.52
N GLY A 33 -0.81 -12.36 -10.49
CA GLY A 33 -2.03 -13.14 -10.64
C GLY A 33 -2.91 -13.07 -9.38
N LEU A 34 -2.94 -11.92 -8.71
CA LEU A 34 -3.69 -11.68 -7.48
C LEU A 34 -4.72 -10.59 -7.69
N GLU A 35 -5.75 -10.58 -6.85
CA GLU A 35 -6.71 -9.48 -6.82
C GLU A 35 -6.09 -8.20 -6.24
N PRO A 36 -6.50 -7.01 -6.71
CA PRO A 36 -6.12 -5.71 -6.16
C PRO A 36 -6.25 -5.63 -4.63
N SER A 37 -7.31 -6.20 -4.08
CA SER A 37 -7.57 -6.27 -2.64
C SER A 37 -6.54 -7.11 -1.87
N ALA A 38 -6.01 -8.18 -2.49
CA ALA A 38 -4.95 -8.98 -1.90
C ALA A 38 -3.60 -8.23 -1.87
N ILE A 39 -3.32 -7.44 -2.92
CA ILE A 39 -2.17 -6.52 -2.95
C ILE A 39 -2.29 -5.49 -1.82
N LEU A 40 -3.45 -4.85 -1.68
CA LEU A 40 -3.71 -3.89 -0.59
C LEU A 40 -3.46 -4.48 0.80
N ARG A 41 -3.93 -5.70 1.04
CA ARG A 41 -3.72 -6.38 2.33
C ARG A 41 -2.25 -6.62 2.63
N HIS A 42 -1.47 -7.08 1.64
CA HIS A 42 -0.02 -7.28 1.82
C HIS A 42 0.71 -5.98 2.13
N VAL A 43 0.28 -4.90 1.49
CA VAL A 43 0.87 -3.59 1.65
C VAL A 43 0.51 -2.98 3.02
N ALA A 44 -0.72 -3.17 3.48
CA ALA A 44 -1.13 -2.81 4.84
C ALA A 44 -0.35 -3.58 5.90
N LEU A 45 -0.12 -4.88 5.68
CA LEU A 45 0.75 -5.68 6.55
C LEU A 45 2.19 -5.16 6.55
N ALA A 46 2.74 -4.76 5.40
CA ALA A 46 4.09 -4.22 5.30
C ALA A 46 4.22 -2.84 6.00
N ALA A 47 3.27 -1.94 5.77
CA ALA A 47 3.22 -0.63 6.44
C ALA A 47 3.18 -0.79 7.97
N ARG A 48 2.33 -1.71 8.48
CA ARG A 48 2.26 -2.04 9.91
C ARG A 48 3.53 -2.64 10.49
N GLN A 49 4.42 -3.18 9.65
CA GLN A 49 5.74 -3.69 10.04
C GLN A 49 6.83 -2.62 9.90
N GLY A 50 6.47 -1.34 9.71
CA GLY A 50 7.41 -0.23 9.56
C GLY A 50 8.08 -0.16 8.18
N ARG A 51 7.60 -0.90 7.19
CA ARG A 51 8.15 -0.83 5.83
C ARG A 51 7.60 0.40 5.13
N LYS A 52 8.47 1.11 4.41
CA LYS A 52 8.05 2.22 3.55
C LYS A 52 7.24 1.68 2.39
N VAL A 53 6.03 2.20 2.28
CA VAL A 53 5.10 1.88 1.20
C VAL A 53 4.90 3.15 0.36
N PRO A 54 5.13 3.09 -0.96
CA PRO A 54 4.86 4.23 -1.84
C PRO A 54 3.34 4.37 -2.02
N LEU A 55 2.73 5.22 -1.20
CA LEU A 55 1.28 5.50 -1.27
C LEU A 55 0.88 6.07 -2.64
N ASP A 56 1.78 6.76 -3.33
CA ASP A 56 1.57 7.28 -4.69
C ASP A 56 1.38 6.17 -5.74
N ALA A 57 1.87 4.96 -5.49
CA ALA A 57 1.65 3.79 -6.36
C ALA A 57 0.31 3.09 -6.09
N LEU A 58 -0.33 3.40 -4.96
CA LEU A 58 -1.55 2.75 -4.47
C LEU A 58 -2.79 3.62 -4.61
N LEU A 59 -2.62 4.92 -4.35
CA LEU A 59 -3.68 5.91 -4.34
C LEU A 59 -3.45 6.85 -5.52
N ALA A 60 -4.54 7.22 -6.18
CA ALA A 60 -4.48 8.29 -7.17
C ALA A 60 -3.91 9.56 -6.51
N PRO A 61 -3.07 10.35 -7.22
CA PRO A 61 -2.44 11.53 -6.65
C PRO A 61 -3.47 12.55 -6.14
N ASP A 62 -4.63 12.65 -6.80
CA ASP A 62 -5.74 13.52 -6.39
C ASP A 62 -6.34 13.08 -5.04
N LEU A 63 -6.59 11.77 -4.89
CA LEU A 63 -7.08 11.18 -3.64
C LEU A 63 -6.06 11.37 -2.51
N LEU A 64 -4.78 11.15 -2.79
CA LEU A 64 -3.72 11.33 -1.82
C LEU A 64 -3.65 12.78 -1.34
N ALA A 65 -3.73 13.76 -2.25
CA ALA A 65 -3.74 15.18 -1.92
C ALA A 65 -4.96 15.59 -1.08
N ARG A 66 -6.14 15.02 -1.38
CA ARG A 66 -7.37 15.24 -0.61
C ARG A 66 -7.27 14.66 0.80
N TRP A 67 -6.72 13.45 0.94
CA TRP A 67 -6.46 12.84 2.24
C TRP A 67 -5.40 13.58 3.03
N ASP A 68 -4.40 14.16 2.36
CA ASP A 68 -3.41 15.05 2.96
C ASP A 68 -4.06 16.30 3.58
N ALA A 69 -4.94 16.96 2.81
CA ALA A 69 -5.67 18.12 3.27
C ALA A 69 -6.60 17.75 4.44
N TRP A 70 -7.36 16.67 4.30
CA TRP A 70 -8.24 16.17 5.35
C TRP A 70 -7.48 15.86 6.65
N HIS A 71 -6.38 15.13 6.55
CA HIS A 71 -5.54 14.77 7.70
C HIS A 71 -4.96 16.00 8.39
N ARG A 72 -4.58 17.05 7.64
CA ARG A 72 -4.11 18.32 8.22
C ARG A 72 -5.20 19.07 8.98
N GLU A 73 -6.44 18.98 8.54
CA GLU A 73 -7.57 19.69 9.14
C GLU A 73 -8.25 18.91 10.28
N HIS A 74 -8.32 17.57 10.17
CA HIS A 74 -9.10 16.70 11.06
C HIS A 74 -8.25 15.67 11.81
N GLY A 75 -6.94 15.61 11.56
CA GLY A 75 -6.04 14.62 12.15
C GLY A 75 -6.33 13.20 11.66
N GLU A 76 -6.37 12.26 12.59
CA GLU A 76 -6.58 10.82 12.31
C GLU A 76 -8.05 10.45 12.05
N ALA A 77 -8.96 11.43 12.11
CA ALA A 77 -10.38 11.20 11.85
C ALA A 77 -10.59 10.70 10.40
N PRO A 78 -11.41 9.66 10.19
CA PRO A 78 -11.62 9.09 8.86
C PRO A 78 -12.27 10.11 7.91
N PRO A 79 -11.81 10.19 6.65
CA PRO A 79 -12.44 11.02 5.64
C PRO A 79 -13.85 10.50 5.30
N PRO A 80 -14.71 11.37 4.74
CA PRO A 80 -16.03 10.95 4.29
C PRO A 80 -15.91 9.80 3.27
N PRO A 81 -16.80 8.79 3.32
CA PRO A 81 -16.75 7.65 2.42
C PRO A 81 -16.94 8.12 0.97
N GLU A 82 -16.01 7.74 0.09
CA GLU A 82 -16.05 8.08 -1.33
C GLU A 82 -16.40 6.86 -2.17
N PRO A 83 -17.24 7.00 -3.20
CA PRO A 83 -17.59 5.88 -4.08
C PRO A 83 -16.35 5.36 -4.80
N GLY A 84 -16.12 4.04 -4.70
CA GLY A 84 -14.96 3.37 -5.30
C GLY A 84 -13.69 3.37 -4.44
N ILE A 85 -13.71 4.02 -3.27
CA ILE A 85 -12.59 4.01 -2.33
C ILE A 85 -12.95 3.12 -1.14
N ALA A 86 -12.16 2.07 -0.92
CA ALA A 86 -12.35 1.19 0.23
C ALA A 86 -11.99 1.94 1.52
N PRO A 87 -12.85 1.95 2.56
CA PRO A 87 -12.56 2.63 3.83
C PRO A 87 -11.33 2.03 4.55
N GLU A 88 -10.97 0.79 4.22
CA GLU A 88 -9.77 0.08 4.71
C GLU A 88 -8.46 0.73 4.26
N LEU A 89 -8.50 1.64 3.28
CA LEU A 89 -7.33 2.38 2.82
C LEU A 89 -6.94 3.52 3.77
N TRP A 90 -7.87 4.05 4.56
CA TRP A 90 -7.58 5.11 5.53
C TRP A 90 -6.56 4.68 6.62
N PRO A 91 -6.74 3.54 7.32
CA PRO A 91 -5.73 3.09 8.29
C PRO A 91 -4.38 2.76 7.63
N LEU A 92 -4.37 2.34 6.35
CA LEU A 92 -3.12 2.17 5.58
C LEU A 92 -2.42 3.53 5.37
N TYR A 93 -3.19 4.55 4.97
CA TYR A 93 -2.68 5.92 4.80
C TYR A 93 -2.06 6.45 6.10
N LEU A 94 -2.75 6.28 7.24
CA LEU A 94 -2.22 6.65 8.55
C LEU A 94 -0.94 5.88 8.89
N ALA A 95 -0.94 4.55 8.73
CA ALA A 95 0.22 3.70 9.05
C ALA A 95 1.48 4.05 8.26
N CYS A 96 1.34 4.60 7.05
CA CYS A 96 2.49 5.04 6.25
C CYS A 96 3.03 6.42 6.65
N ARG A 97 2.26 7.20 7.43
CA ARG A 97 2.58 8.59 7.79
C ARG A 97 2.92 8.79 9.25
N THR A 98 2.50 7.90 10.12
CA THR A 98 3.00 7.85 11.49
C THR A 98 4.37 7.18 11.42
N PRO A 99 5.50 7.93 11.50
CA PRO A 99 6.74 7.27 11.88
C PRO A 99 6.47 6.61 13.23
N ASP A 100 6.87 5.36 13.39
CA ASP A 100 6.98 4.73 14.71
C ASP A 100 7.59 5.78 15.67
N GLY A 101 6.84 6.13 16.72
CA GLY A 101 7.23 7.15 17.69
C GLY A 101 8.47 6.75 18.47
#